data_AF-F2BDX6-F1
#
_entry.id   AF-F2BDX6-F1
#
_cell.length_a   1.000
_cell.length_b   1.000
_cell.length_c   1.000
_cell.angle_alpha   90.00
_cell.angle_beta   90.00
_cell.angle_gamma   90.00
#
_symmetry.space_group_name_H-M   'P 1'
#
loop_
_entity.id
_entity.type
_entity.pdbx_description
1 polymer ?
#
loop_
_entity_poly.entity_id
_entity_poly.type
_entity_poly.pdbx_seq_one_letter_code
_entity_poly.pdbx_strand_id
1 'polypeptide(L)'
;MNAKQTAALLLAAAALAACQSSSAVKYAKKDDLPNIRKVCIIRNDSARPVGLDRHFAAALQKRGIASETVAGYDKKLYQPECPYNLRFKSGGNDATVRKASLILRTPEYAVGAVKYSVNDEKTYRTAPDLQAQADGIIARLFEGIKK
;
A
#
# COMPACT_ATOMS: atom_id res chain seq x y z
N MET A 1 63.57 46.03 -6.88
CA MET A 1 63.41 44.71 -7.50
C MET A 1 62.83 43.79 -6.42
N ASN A 2 61.51 43.61 -6.42
CA ASN A 2 60.79 42.98 -5.30
C ASN A 2 60.55 41.50 -5.56
N ALA A 3 60.84 40.71 -4.52
CA ALA A 3 60.78 39.27 -4.52
C ALA A 3 59.35 38.75 -4.28
N LYS A 4 59.05 37.65 -4.99
CA LYS A 4 58.19 36.51 -4.60
C LYS A 4 56.73 36.80 -4.24
N GLN A 5 55.82 36.40 -5.12
CA GLN A 5 54.48 35.94 -4.75
C GLN A 5 54.23 34.55 -5.35
N THR A 6 54.28 33.56 -4.47
CA THR A 6 53.66 32.24 -4.62
C THR A 6 52.33 32.28 -3.88
N ALA A 7 51.22 31.87 -4.51
CA ALA A 7 50.14 31.14 -3.85
C ALA A 7 49.15 30.61 -4.91
N ALA A 8 49.05 29.29 -4.98
CA ALA A 8 48.09 28.54 -5.78
C ALA A 8 46.65 28.81 -5.31
N LEU A 9 45.74 29.05 -6.26
CA LEU A 9 44.31 29.07 -5.98
C LEU A 9 43.78 27.64 -5.99
N LEU A 10 43.26 27.24 -4.83
CA LEU A 10 42.72 25.93 -4.48
C LEU A 10 41.43 25.60 -5.24
N LEU A 11 41.27 24.31 -5.52
CA LEU A 11 40.09 23.64 -6.05
C LEU A 11 38.83 23.97 -5.24
N ALA A 12 37.77 24.40 -5.91
CA ALA A 12 36.41 24.40 -5.38
C ALA A 12 35.75 23.03 -5.67
N ALA A 13 36.06 22.03 -4.84
CA ALA A 13 35.25 20.81 -4.74
C ALA A 13 34.06 21.09 -3.82
N ALA A 14 33.02 21.76 -4.35
CA ALA A 14 31.74 21.85 -3.67
C ALA A 14 31.01 20.51 -3.83
N ALA A 15 31.02 19.74 -2.75
CA ALA A 15 30.33 18.46 -2.63
C ALA A 15 28.84 18.58 -3.00
N LEU A 16 28.42 17.87 -4.06
CA LEU A 16 27.02 17.50 -4.25
C LEU A 16 26.64 16.46 -3.17
N ALA A 17 26.33 16.94 -1.98
CA ALA A 17 25.64 16.17 -0.95
C ALA A 17 24.26 16.79 -0.71
N ALA A 18 23.42 16.79 -1.75
CA ALA A 18 22.02 17.20 -1.65
C ALA A 18 21.12 16.07 -2.16
N CYS A 19 20.26 15.60 -1.25
CA CYS A 19 19.10 14.73 -1.46
C CYS A 19 19.39 13.30 -1.91
N GLN A 20 20.09 12.53 -1.07
CA GLN A 20 19.76 11.11 -0.93
C GLN A 20 18.38 11.01 -0.28
N SER A 21 17.32 11.19 -1.07
CA SER A 21 15.96 10.78 -0.71
C SER A 21 15.94 9.26 -0.69
N SER A 22 16.53 8.67 0.35
CA SER A 22 16.36 7.26 0.66
C SER A 22 14.88 7.06 0.98
N SER A 23 14.13 6.67 -0.04
CA SER A 23 12.75 6.21 0.07
C SER A 23 12.75 4.82 0.71
N ALA A 24 13.42 4.66 1.85
CA ALA A 24 13.15 3.56 2.74
C ALA A 24 11.74 3.82 3.26
N VAL A 25 10.76 3.15 2.65
CA VAL A 25 9.41 3.05 3.22
C VAL A 25 9.63 2.54 4.64
N LYS A 26 9.54 3.45 5.61
CA LYS A 26 9.46 3.06 7.01
C LYS A 26 8.23 2.16 7.06
N TYR A 27 8.41 0.91 7.45
CA TYR A 27 7.27 0.11 7.86
C TYR A 27 7.04 0.49 9.32
N ALA A 28 5.86 0.97 9.67
CA ALA A 28 5.58 1.12 11.09
C ALA A 28 5.38 -0.24 11.73
N LYS A 29 5.40 -0.18 13.05
CA LYS A 29 5.12 -1.26 13.96
C LYS A 29 3.82 -1.95 13.53
N LYS A 30 3.88 -3.27 13.33
CA LYS A 30 2.71 -4.13 13.13
C LYS A 30 1.66 -3.95 14.23
N ASP A 31 2.05 -3.37 15.37
CA ASP A 31 1.26 -3.05 16.55
C ASP A 31 0.03 -2.15 16.27
N ASP A 32 -0.03 -1.46 15.12
CA ASP A 32 -1.17 -0.61 14.78
C ASP A 32 -2.35 -1.38 14.17
N LEU A 33 -2.12 -2.54 13.54
CA LEU A 33 -3.18 -3.31 12.84
C LEU A 33 -4.42 -3.59 13.71
N PRO A 34 -4.30 -4.04 14.98
CA PRO A 34 -5.45 -4.28 15.85
C PRO A 34 -6.23 -3.01 16.23
N ASN A 35 -5.61 -1.83 16.11
CA ASN A 35 -6.18 -0.54 16.50
C ASN A 35 -6.82 0.22 15.34
N ILE A 36 -6.72 -0.29 14.11
CA ILE A 36 -7.33 0.32 12.94
C ILE A 36 -8.86 0.24 13.07
N ARG A 37 -9.53 1.39 12.91
CA ARG A 37 -11.00 1.52 12.93
C ARG A 37 -11.57 2.08 11.64
N LYS A 38 -10.76 2.76 10.84
CA LYS A 38 -11.16 3.35 9.56
C LYS A 38 -10.08 3.15 8.49
N VAL A 39 -10.48 2.77 7.29
CA VAL A 39 -9.61 2.61 6.12
C VAL A 39 -10.21 3.30 4.89
N CYS A 40 -9.45 4.18 4.25
CA CYS A 40 -9.82 4.74 2.96
C CYS A 40 -9.27 3.86 1.83
N ILE A 41 -10.16 3.28 1.02
CA ILE A 41 -9.80 2.42 -0.09
C ILE A 41 -9.57 3.31 -1.31
N ILE A 42 -8.36 3.28 -1.86
CA ILE A 42 -8.07 4.02 -3.08
C ILE A 42 -8.67 3.26 -4.25
N ARG A 43 -9.64 3.89 -4.93
CA ARG A 43 -10.27 3.33 -6.13
C ARG A 43 -9.20 3.01 -7.18
N ASN A 44 -9.29 1.82 -7.76
CA ASN A 44 -8.45 1.40 -8.87
C ASN A 44 -9.31 0.89 -10.03
N ASP A 45 -9.57 1.78 -10.99
CA ASP A 45 -10.46 1.50 -12.12
C ASP A 45 -9.84 0.48 -13.11
N SER A 46 -8.53 0.27 -13.04
CA SER A 46 -7.81 -0.75 -13.83
C SER A 46 -7.78 -2.13 -13.16
N ALA A 47 -8.23 -2.26 -11.91
CA ALA A 47 -8.27 -3.53 -11.22
C ALA A 47 -9.27 -4.50 -11.86
N ARG A 48 -8.97 -5.79 -11.76
CA ARG A 48 -9.90 -6.87 -12.11
C ARG A 48 -10.07 -7.84 -10.93
N PRO A 49 -11.29 -8.27 -10.59
CA PRO A 49 -12.60 -7.84 -11.13
C PRO A 49 -12.90 -6.35 -11.00
N VAL A 50 -13.81 -5.83 -11.84
CA VAL A 50 -14.32 -4.44 -11.70
C VAL A 50 -15.07 -4.30 -10.38
N GLY A 51 -14.87 -3.20 -9.66
CA GLY A 51 -15.56 -2.94 -8.39
C GLY A 51 -15.03 -3.73 -7.19
N LEU A 52 -13.82 -4.30 -7.30
CA LEU A 52 -13.18 -5.08 -6.22
C LEU A 52 -13.02 -4.28 -4.91
N ASP A 53 -12.92 -2.96 -4.97
CA ASP A 53 -12.92 -2.07 -3.82
C ASP A 53 -14.17 -2.24 -2.94
N ARG A 54 -15.34 -2.49 -3.54
CA ARG A 54 -16.59 -2.73 -2.79
C ARG A 54 -16.56 -4.05 -2.02
N HIS A 55 -15.97 -5.08 -2.62
CA HIS A 55 -15.78 -6.37 -1.95
C HIS A 55 -14.80 -6.25 -0.78
N PHE A 56 -13.74 -5.46 -0.94
CA PHE A 56 -12.83 -5.14 0.17
C PHE A 56 -13.48 -4.29 1.25
N ALA A 57 -14.34 -3.33 0.89
CA ALA A 57 -15.12 -2.56 1.86
C ALA A 57 -16.04 -3.46 2.70
N ALA A 58 -16.76 -4.38 2.06
CA ALA A 58 -17.59 -5.36 2.76
C ALA A 58 -16.75 -6.28 3.68
N ALA A 59 -15.57 -6.72 3.23
CA ALA A 59 -14.67 -7.55 4.02
C ALA A 59 -14.09 -6.79 5.24
N LEU A 60 -13.80 -5.50 5.10
CA LEU A 60 -13.40 -4.62 6.21
C LEU A 60 -14.55 -4.42 7.20
N GLN A 61 -15.77 -4.20 6.71
CA GLN A 61 -16.96 -4.05 7.55
C GLN A 61 -17.23 -5.31 8.38
N LYS A 62 -17.06 -6.52 7.81
CA LYS A 62 -17.16 -7.80 8.56
C LYS A 62 -16.20 -7.88 9.76
N ARG A 63 -15.13 -7.09 9.75
CA ARG A 63 -14.13 -6.98 10.82
C ARG A 63 -14.37 -5.79 11.76
N GLY A 64 -15.48 -5.08 11.62
CA GLY A 64 -15.78 -3.88 12.40
C GLY A 64 -14.93 -2.67 12.01
N ILE A 65 -14.33 -2.67 10.81
CA ILE A 65 -13.52 -1.56 10.30
C ILE A 65 -14.38 -0.76 9.33
N ALA A 66 -14.59 0.52 9.63
CA ALA A 66 -15.26 1.43 8.73
C ALA A 66 -14.40 1.69 7.48
N SER A 67 -15.03 1.85 6.32
CA SER A 67 -14.29 2.17 5.10
C SER A 67 -15.05 3.10 4.17
N GLU A 68 -14.30 3.89 3.42
CA GLU A 68 -14.81 4.70 2.31
C GLU A 68 -13.92 4.51 1.07
N THR A 69 -14.52 4.46 -0.12
CA THR A 69 -13.77 4.49 -1.38
C THR A 69 -13.49 5.94 -1.75
N VAL A 70 -12.22 6.25 -2.00
CA VAL A 70 -11.76 7.58 -2.41
C VAL A 70 -11.02 7.53 -3.73
N ALA A 71 -11.05 8.62 -4.50
CA ALA A 71 -10.26 8.74 -5.72
C ALA A 71 -8.76 8.82 -5.38
N GLY A 72 -7.89 8.27 -6.25
CA GLY A 72 -6.44 8.23 -5.99
C GLY A 72 -5.75 9.60 -5.92
N TYR A 73 -6.40 10.65 -6.42
CA TYR A 73 -5.94 12.04 -6.38
C TYR A 73 -6.63 12.87 -5.28
N ASP A 74 -7.45 12.25 -4.42
CA ASP A 74 -8.13 12.95 -3.35
C ASP A 74 -7.13 13.42 -2.28
N LYS A 75 -7.19 14.71 -1.93
CA LYS A 75 -6.33 15.31 -0.91
C LYS A 75 -6.56 14.70 0.48
N LYS A 76 -7.76 14.17 0.75
CA LYS A 76 -8.10 13.49 2.00
C LYS A 76 -7.17 12.35 2.35
N LEU A 77 -6.54 11.71 1.35
CA LEU A 77 -5.57 10.62 1.55
C LEU A 77 -4.35 11.00 2.40
N TYR A 78 -4.09 12.29 2.59
CA TYR A 78 -2.99 12.82 3.38
C TYR A 78 -3.49 13.63 4.59
N GLN A 79 -4.77 13.49 4.95
CA GLN A 79 -5.42 14.23 6.02
C GLN A 79 -5.91 13.28 7.12
N PRO A 80 -6.18 13.79 8.33
CA PRO A 80 -6.60 12.96 9.47
C PRO A 80 -7.89 12.15 9.25
N GLU A 81 -8.73 12.52 8.27
CA GLU A 81 -9.95 11.78 7.94
C GLU A 81 -9.67 10.42 7.27
N CYS A 82 -8.50 10.26 6.64
CA CYS A 82 -8.01 9.01 6.08
C CYS A 82 -6.67 8.61 6.70
N PRO A 83 -6.65 8.24 7.99
CA PRO A 83 -5.41 7.92 8.70
C PRO A 83 -4.72 6.68 8.12
N TYR A 84 -5.51 5.77 7.54
CA TYR A 84 -5.03 4.58 6.83
C TYR A 84 -5.61 4.53 5.42
N ASN A 85 -4.75 4.28 4.44
CA ASN A 85 -5.15 4.07 3.05
C ASN A 85 -4.82 2.66 2.58
N LEU A 86 -5.79 2.00 1.94
CA LEU A 86 -5.62 0.73 1.26
C LEU A 86 -5.37 0.98 -0.23
N ARG A 87 -4.18 0.60 -0.70
CA ARG A 87 -3.82 0.56 -2.12
C ARG A 87 -3.83 -0.87 -2.59
N PHE A 88 -4.38 -1.12 -3.76
CA PHE A 88 -4.40 -2.46 -4.32
C PHE A 88 -4.17 -2.48 -5.83
N LYS A 89 -3.61 -3.59 -6.31
CA LYS A 89 -3.56 -3.99 -7.72
C LYS A 89 -4.07 -5.42 -7.80
N SER A 90 -4.86 -5.73 -8.82
CA SER A 90 -5.36 -7.09 -9.03
C SER A 90 -5.49 -7.42 -10.50
N GLY A 91 -5.40 -8.71 -10.81
CA GLY A 91 -5.69 -9.27 -12.12
C GLY A 91 -6.60 -10.49 -11.96
N GLY A 92 -7.39 -10.78 -12.98
CA GLY A 92 -8.42 -11.81 -12.91
C GLY A 92 -9.47 -11.62 -14.00
N ASN A 93 -10.65 -12.14 -13.75
CA ASN A 93 -11.86 -11.90 -14.54
C ASN A 93 -12.99 -11.42 -13.60
N ASP A 94 -14.20 -11.22 -14.10
CA ASP A 94 -15.28 -10.64 -13.30
C ASP A 94 -15.74 -11.52 -12.12
N ALA A 95 -15.49 -12.82 -12.18
CA ALA A 95 -15.86 -13.78 -11.13
C ALA A 95 -14.71 -14.14 -10.17
N THR A 96 -13.46 -13.81 -10.50
CA THR A 96 -12.30 -14.36 -9.78
C THR A 96 -11.12 -13.40 -9.76
N VAL A 97 -10.61 -13.14 -8.56
CA VAL A 97 -9.28 -12.55 -8.40
C VAL A 97 -8.26 -13.65 -8.64
N ARG A 98 -7.44 -13.54 -9.69
CA ARG A 98 -6.37 -14.52 -9.94
C ARG A 98 -5.10 -14.18 -9.16
N LYS A 99 -4.78 -12.89 -9.09
CA LYS A 99 -3.65 -12.35 -8.33
C LYS A 99 -4.03 -10.99 -7.76
N ALA A 100 -3.57 -10.69 -6.56
CA ALA A 100 -3.69 -9.36 -5.99
C ALA A 100 -2.48 -9.00 -5.13
N SER A 101 -2.21 -7.71 -5.04
CA SER A 101 -1.26 -7.13 -4.09
C SER A 101 -1.95 -5.96 -3.40
N LEU A 102 -2.02 -6.00 -2.09
CA LEU A 102 -2.60 -4.95 -1.25
C LEU A 102 -1.52 -4.40 -0.32
N ILE A 103 -1.56 -3.10 -0.10
CA ILE A 103 -0.73 -2.40 0.87
C ILE A 103 -1.64 -1.47 1.68
N LEU A 104 -1.65 -1.68 2.99
CA LEU A 104 -2.25 -0.77 3.97
C LEU A 104 -1.15 0.11 4.55
N ARG A 105 -1.37 1.42 4.55
CA ARG A 105 -0.35 2.39 4.97
C ARG A 105 -0.98 3.62 5.61
N THR A 106 -0.18 4.35 6.37
CA THR A 106 -0.44 5.76 6.71
C THR A 106 0.21 6.66 5.63
N PRO A 107 0.04 7.99 5.71
CA PRO A 107 0.82 8.91 4.89
C PRO A 107 2.34 8.75 5.03
N GLU A 108 2.82 8.29 6.19
CA GLU A 108 4.24 8.22 6.53
C GLU A 108 4.88 6.85 6.30
N TYR A 109 4.13 5.77 6.45
CA TYR A 109 4.68 4.43 6.49
C TYR A 109 3.70 3.33 6.09
N ALA A 110 4.21 2.18 5.65
CA ALA A 110 3.39 0.99 5.43
C ALA A 110 3.12 0.26 6.75
N VAL A 111 1.89 -0.24 6.93
CA VAL A 111 1.42 -0.93 8.15
C VAL A 111 1.17 -2.42 7.90
N GLY A 112 0.72 -2.77 6.69
CA GLY A 112 0.49 -4.15 6.28
C GLY A 112 0.58 -4.32 4.77
N ALA A 113 0.92 -5.53 4.33
CA ALA A 113 0.89 -5.88 2.93
C ALA A 113 0.55 -7.37 2.77
N VAL A 114 -0.19 -7.69 1.70
CA VAL A 114 -0.47 -9.07 1.31
C VAL A 114 -0.30 -9.23 -0.19
N LYS A 115 0.29 -10.35 -0.59
CA LYS A 115 0.23 -10.87 -1.96
C LYS A 115 -0.69 -12.08 -1.95
N TYR A 116 -1.55 -12.14 -2.95
CA TYR A 116 -2.52 -13.21 -3.13
C TYR A 116 -2.40 -13.80 -4.53
N SER A 117 -2.56 -15.11 -4.61
CA SER A 117 -2.62 -15.89 -5.84
C SER A 117 -3.67 -16.98 -5.67
N VAL A 118 -4.58 -17.10 -6.63
CA VAL A 118 -5.60 -18.16 -6.64
C VAL A 118 -4.99 -19.57 -6.73
N ASN A 119 -3.71 -19.69 -7.09
CA ASN A 119 -3.00 -20.96 -7.07
C ASN A 119 -2.80 -21.49 -5.65
N ASP A 120 -2.77 -20.61 -4.65
CA ASP A 120 -2.65 -20.96 -3.24
C ASP A 120 -4.02 -21.34 -2.65
N GLU A 121 -5.12 -21.08 -3.38
CA GLU A 121 -6.51 -21.35 -2.98
C GLU A 121 -7.26 -22.05 -4.11
N LYS A 122 -6.87 -23.30 -4.38
CA LYS A 122 -7.34 -24.06 -5.54
C LYS A 122 -8.86 -24.17 -5.64
N THR A 123 -9.59 -24.13 -4.52
CA THR A 123 -11.06 -24.18 -4.49
C THR A 123 -11.69 -23.09 -5.36
N TYR A 124 -11.16 -21.86 -5.32
CA TYR A 124 -11.70 -20.74 -6.11
C TYR A 124 -11.41 -20.83 -7.61
N ARG A 125 -10.56 -21.78 -8.04
CA ARG A 125 -10.34 -22.06 -9.47
C ARG A 125 -11.50 -22.83 -10.09
N THR A 126 -12.19 -23.65 -9.30
CA THR A 126 -13.28 -24.53 -9.75
C THR A 126 -14.64 -24.05 -9.27
N ALA A 127 -14.69 -23.36 -8.13
CA ALA A 127 -15.90 -22.75 -7.59
C ALA A 127 -15.60 -21.27 -7.24
N PRO A 128 -15.66 -20.37 -8.24
CA PRO A 128 -15.42 -18.95 -7.99
C PRO A 128 -16.38 -18.36 -6.97
N ASP A 129 -15.83 -17.73 -5.93
CA ASP A 129 -16.57 -16.88 -5.02
C ASP A 129 -15.74 -15.62 -4.77
N LEU A 130 -16.19 -14.51 -5.35
CA LEU A 130 -15.45 -13.27 -5.32
C LEU A 130 -15.45 -12.63 -3.91
N GLN A 131 -16.58 -12.68 -3.20
CA GLN A 131 -16.64 -12.08 -1.87
C GLN A 131 -15.81 -12.89 -0.88
N ALA A 132 -15.89 -14.22 -0.92
CA ALA A 132 -15.08 -15.07 -0.05
C ALA A 132 -13.57 -14.91 -0.32
N GLN A 133 -13.16 -14.72 -1.58
CA GLN A 133 -11.79 -14.35 -1.91
C GLN A 133 -11.38 -13.01 -1.30
N ALA A 134 -12.22 -11.97 -1.43
CA ALA A 134 -11.95 -10.66 -0.84
C ALA A 134 -11.85 -10.73 0.69
N ASP A 135 -12.74 -11.48 1.34
CA ASP A 135 -12.72 -11.73 2.78
C ASP A 135 -11.39 -12.37 3.21
N GLY A 136 -10.95 -13.42 2.51
CA GLY A 136 -9.69 -14.10 2.79
C GLY A 136 -8.45 -13.24 2.53
N ILE A 137 -8.46 -12.42 1.48
CA ILE A 137 -7.37 -11.48 1.18
C ILE A 137 -7.25 -10.43 2.30
N ILE A 138 -8.36 -9.81 2.72
CA ILE A 138 -8.36 -8.85 3.82
C ILE A 138 -7.99 -9.54 5.14
N ALA A 139 -8.40 -10.80 5.35
CA ALA A 139 -7.97 -11.57 6.51
C ALA A 139 -6.46 -11.69 6.63
N ARG A 140 -5.80 -12.12 5.57
CA ARG A 140 -4.33 -12.23 5.52
C ARG A 140 -3.62 -10.90 5.68
N LEU A 141 -4.22 -9.80 5.24
CA LEU A 141 -3.65 -8.46 5.42
C LEU A 141 -3.55 -8.07 6.90
N PHE A 142 -4.56 -8.41 7.71
CA PHE A 142 -4.62 -8.04 9.13
C PHE A 142 -4.06 -9.10 10.08
N GLU A 143 -4.09 -10.38 9.70
CA GLU A 143 -3.63 -11.50 10.55
C GLU A 143 -2.23 -11.99 10.14
N GLY A 144 -1.71 -11.53 9.00
CA GLY A 144 -0.53 -12.09 8.38
C GLY A 144 -0.81 -13.41 7.66
N ILE A 145 0.19 -13.93 6.95
CA ILE A 145 0.13 -15.26 6.35
C ILE A 145 0.36 -16.26 7.48
N LYS A 146 -0.70 -16.93 7.95
CA LYS A 146 -0.54 -18.13 8.77
C LYS A 146 0.12 -19.19 7.88
N LYS A 147 1.37 -19.55 8.22
CA LYS A 147 2.12 -20.63 7.57
C LYS A 147 1.57 -21.99 7.99
#